data_AF-A0A943LYK5-F1
#
_entry.id   AF-A0A943LYK5-F1
#
_cell.length_a   1.000
_cell.length_b   1.000
_cell.length_c   1.000
_cell.angle_alpha   90.00
_cell.angle_beta   90.00
_cell.angle_gamma   90.00
#
_symmetry.space_group_name_H-M   'P 1'
#
loop_
_entity.id
_entity.type
_entity.pdbx_description
1 polymer ?
#
loop_
_entity_poly.entity_id
_entity_poly.type
_entity_poly.pdbx_seq_one_letter_code
_entity_poly.pdbx_strand_id
1 'polypeptide(L)'
;MAPQNAERCAYLVVPATDAAAIDAAAVLERGRTVDALASGSYTAEGLSPETAYAVYAAVSSAAGTALDHVAMLTAAGPGQGPTVAIQPGEVTATLVSFTLTPSYADKCGYMVVAAAGRLPDAETVLRDGTEADASAPTEHAVAELMPGTEYVVVAAVFREGVYGAVATLKLTTAAGPELPGLTEDVTDHRFTFVERSNYFGDLWEKHTGWFVYGLRDAEPDENGDYPAGTAELCFELHADLAASEGGVLPAGTYRVGSEIVPGACMPGRIIEIQDDTFIGDVTYYACDGKWGIVDAGTVTVDKTADGYRLAFDFTTADGHRVTASYAGTLVAENSEPVDPDATTTLKNDYEIRFAPGDGTKVSAYYYGYDADLQADVWSVYMEPVRKDTDADGFMMDLLVDPQYGYDSGFPAGTAENPHEYGVSYYGEPGHYLPGEYDAEGVMVHTWYLGGYVMVGDEWLVTRYAAAKMGYIYISRTDDTYTVTVEYSDENWHTVTGTWSGSLTTEDLSAAPAPARRLCPAFGARR
;
A
#
# COMPACT_ATOMS: atom_id res chain seq x y z
N MET A 1 30.32 37.50 14.92
CA MET A 1 30.87 38.75 14.36
C MET A 1 32.36 38.55 14.10
N ALA A 2 32.87 39.01 12.96
CA ALA A 2 34.29 38.94 12.58
C ALA A 2 34.78 40.27 11.99
N PRO A 3 35.02 41.30 12.83
CA PRO A 3 35.41 42.63 12.36
C PRO A 3 36.80 42.62 11.72
N GLN A 4 36.99 43.44 10.69
CA GLN A 4 38.27 43.63 10.01
C GLN A 4 38.61 45.12 9.94
N ASN A 5 39.84 45.49 10.33
CA ASN A 5 40.34 46.86 10.27
C ASN A 5 39.40 47.90 10.93
N ALA A 6 38.76 47.52 12.04
CA ALA A 6 37.76 48.33 12.73
C ALA A 6 38.33 48.94 14.02
N GLU A 7 37.99 50.20 14.28
CA GLU A 7 38.25 50.88 15.56
C GLU A 7 37.07 50.69 16.53
N ARG A 8 35.85 50.54 16.00
CA ARG A 8 34.64 50.21 16.77
C ARG A 8 33.84 49.14 16.04
N CYS A 9 33.16 48.29 16.80
CA CYS A 9 32.26 47.25 16.31
C CYS A 9 31.04 47.17 17.23
N ALA A 10 29.84 47.07 16.67
CA ALA A 10 28.60 46.90 17.43
C ALA A 10 27.60 46.04 16.65
N TYR A 11 26.65 45.45 17.36
CA TYR A 11 25.49 44.79 16.76
C TYR A 11 24.17 45.32 17.33
N LEU A 12 23.10 45.25 16.54
CA LEU A 12 21.76 45.65 16.96
C LEU A 12 20.75 44.61 16.43
N VAL A 13 19.87 44.14 17.30
CA VAL A 13 18.80 43.20 16.95
C VAL A 13 17.47 43.93 17.03
N VAL A 14 16.69 43.92 15.96
CA VAL A 14 15.38 44.57 15.88
C VAL A 14 14.34 43.65 15.24
N PRO A 15 13.05 43.71 15.63
CA PRO A 15 12.01 42.98 14.93
C PRO A 15 12.04 43.28 13.42
N ALA A 16 11.79 42.29 12.58
CA ALA A 16 11.85 42.43 11.13
C ALA A 16 10.85 43.48 10.59
N THR A 17 9.75 43.72 11.31
CA THR A 17 8.78 44.80 11.03
C THR A 17 9.37 46.21 11.18
N ASP A 18 10.42 46.34 12.00
CA ASP A 18 11.08 47.60 12.35
C ASP A 18 12.42 47.77 11.62
N ALA A 19 12.77 46.83 10.73
CA ALA A 19 14.06 46.75 10.07
C ALA A 19 14.28 47.81 8.97
N ALA A 20 13.21 48.46 8.49
CA ALA A 20 13.34 49.51 7.49
C ALA A 20 14.08 50.73 8.06
N ALA A 21 15.22 51.08 7.45
CA ALA A 21 16.05 52.27 7.72
C ALA A 21 17.04 52.24 8.90
N ILE A 22 17.54 51.06 9.31
CA ILE A 22 18.72 50.98 10.19
C ILE A 22 20.01 51.17 9.39
N ASP A 23 20.81 52.18 9.74
CA ASP A 23 22.13 52.45 9.14
C ASP A 23 23.29 52.14 10.10
N ALA A 24 24.54 52.21 9.60
CA ALA A 24 25.74 51.94 10.38
C ALA A 24 25.88 52.86 11.61
N ALA A 25 25.44 54.12 11.51
CA ALA A 25 25.53 55.09 12.60
C ALA A 25 24.57 54.71 13.73
N ALA A 26 23.34 54.34 13.40
CA ALA A 26 22.33 53.90 14.36
C ALA A 26 22.77 52.63 15.10
N VAL A 27 23.41 51.67 14.42
CA VAL A 27 23.94 50.46 15.06
C VAL A 27 25.12 50.79 15.99
N LEU A 28 26.02 51.70 15.58
CA LEU A 28 27.17 52.10 16.41
C LEU A 28 26.78 52.99 17.61
N GLU A 29 25.63 53.67 17.55
CA GLU A 29 25.12 54.53 18.63
C GLU A 29 24.22 53.76 19.62
N ARG A 30 23.28 52.95 19.09
CA ARG A 30 22.23 52.29 19.87
C ARG A 30 22.47 50.81 20.11
N GLY A 31 23.35 50.19 19.31
CA GLY A 31 23.68 48.78 19.39
C GLY A 31 24.61 48.45 20.55
N ARG A 32 24.81 47.16 20.78
CA ARG A 32 25.71 46.64 21.80
C ARG A 32 27.13 46.62 21.25
N THR A 33 28.03 47.39 21.86
CA THR A 33 29.46 47.41 21.51
C THR A 33 30.09 46.06 21.79
N VAL A 34 30.92 45.60 20.85
CA VAL A 34 31.69 44.36 20.93
C VAL A 34 33.16 44.62 20.58
N ASP A 35 34.02 43.62 20.79
CA ASP A 35 35.44 43.75 20.46
C ASP A 35 35.62 44.00 18.95
N ALA A 36 36.38 45.04 18.60
CA ALA A 36 36.67 45.44 17.23
C ALA A 36 37.92 44.76 16.64
N LEU A 37 38.72 44.10 17.48
CA LEU A 37 40.00 43.48 17.11
C LEU A 37 39.95 41.95 17.10
N ALA A 38 38.86 41.35 17.59
CA ALA A 38 38.72 39.90 17.69
C ALA A 38 37.35 39.42 17.18
N SER A 39 37.36 38.28 16.49
CA SER A 39 36.15 37.55 16.14
C SER A 39 35.53 36.89 17.37
N GLY A 40 34.20 36.90 17.45
CA GLY A 40 33.47 36.33 18.60
C GLY A 40 32.01 36.02 18.31
N SER A 41 31.43 35.18 19.17
CA SER A 41 30.00 34.89 19.22
C SER A 41 29.34 35.72 20.33
N TYR A 42 28.14 36.24 20.06
CA TYR A 42 27.43 37.14 20.97
C TYR A 42 25.96 36.75 21.03
N THR A 43 25.40 36.76 22.24
CA THR A 43 24.01 36.38 22.49
C THR A 43 23.14 37.62 22.74
N ALA A 44 22.02 37.69 22.03
CA ALA A 44 20.92 38.61 22.32
C ALA A 44 19.84 37.85 23.10
N GLU A 45 19.32 38.46 24.16
CA GLU A 45 18.36 37.86 25.09
C GLU A 45 17.08 38.69 25.17
N GLY A 46 16.00 38.12 25.72
CA GLY A 46 14.73 38.83 25.89
C GLY A 46 13.96 39.06 24.59
N LEU A 47 14.18 38.21 23.58
CA LEU A 47 13.46 38.24 22.32
C LEU A 47 12.13 37.49 22.44
N SER A 48 11.12 37.94 21.71
CA SER A 48 9.83 37.26 21.60
C SER A 48 9.98 35.97 20.80
N PRO A 49 9.36 34.85 21.20
CA PRO A 49 9.36 33.61 20.42
C PRO A 49 8.64 33.81 19.08
N GLU A 50 8.94 32.95 18.10
CA GLU A 50 8.35 32.96 16.75
C GLU A 50 8.39 34.32 16.03
N THR A 51 9.29 35.20 16.45
CA THR A 51 9.37 36.56 15.92
C THR A 51 10.59 36.65 15.01
N ALA A 52 10.36 37.10 13.78
CA ALA A 52 11.45 37.39 12.86
C ALA A 52 12.21 38.64 13.33
N TYR A 53 13.53 38.57 13.38
CA TYR A 53 14.43 39.64 13.73
C TYR A 53 15.46 39.87 12.61
N ALA A 54 15.85 41.12 12.42
CA ALA A 54 17.04 41.49 11.66
C ALA A 54 18.19 41.76 12.65
N VAL A 55 19.31 41.06 12.45
CA VAL A 55 20.54 41.23 13.23
C VAL A 55 21.51 42.05 12.39
N TYR A 56 21.71 43.31 12.78
CA TYR A 56 22.63 44.24 12.14
C TYR A 56 24.00 44.22 12.82
N ALA A 57 25.04 44.36 12.03
CA ALA A 57 26.44 44.39 12.42
C ALA A 57 27.11 45.62 11.79
N ALA A 58 27.69 46.52 12.59
CA ALA A 58 28.35 47.71 12.06
C ALA A 58 29.75 47.92 12.63
N VAL A 59 30.63 48.45 11.80
CA VAL A 59 32.01 48.82 12.16
C VAL A 59 32.34 50.25 11.73
N SER A 60 33.29 50.89 12.42
CA SER A 60 33.86 52.18 11.99
C SER A 60 35.38 52.19 12.10
N SER A 61 36.05 52.92 11.22
CA SER A 61 37.47 53.30 11.29
C SER A 61 37.69 54.72 10.75
N ALA A 62 38.92 55.21 10.76
CA ALA A 62 39.29 56.46 10.09
C ALA A 62 38.90 56.52 8.59
N ALA A 63 38.67 55.37 7.94
CA ALA A 63 38.26 55.29 6.54
C ALA A 63 36.73 55.40 6.32
N GLY A 64 35.92 55.24 7.37
CA GLY A 64 34.46 55.30 7.29
C GLY A 64 33.75 54.19 8.08
N THR A 65 32.48 53.96 7.76
CA THR A 65 31.63 52.95 8.41
C THR A 65 31.17 51.87 7.42
N ALA A 66 30.98 50.65 7.90
CA ALA A 66 30.35 49.57 7.14
C ALA A 66 29.22 48.91 7.96
N LEU A 67 28.22 48.38 7.27
CA LEU A 67 27.05 47.70 7.83
C LEU A 67 26.82 46.38 7.10
N ASP A 68 26.48 45.34 7.85
CA ASP A 68 26.01 44.05 7.36
C ASP A 68 24.79 43.61 8.19
N HIS A 69 23.94 42.73 7.65
CA HIS A 69 22.82 42.18 8.40
C HIS A 69 22.36 40.81 7.93
N VAL A 70 21.70 40.08 8.82
CA VAL A 70 21.09 38.77 8.56
C VAL A 70 19.72 38.68 9.20
N ALA A 71 18.77 38.01 8.53
CA ALA A 71 17.47 37.70 9.09
C ALA A 71 17.55 36.41 9.92
N MET A 72 16.96 36.41 11.11
CA MET A 72 16.87 35.27 12.00
C MET A 72 15.45 35.13 12.57
N LEU A 73 14.99 33.90 12.78
CA LEU A 73 13.73 33.60 13.44
C LEU A 73 14.03 32.98 14.81
N THR A 74 13.46 33.52 15.88
CA THR A 74 13.56 32.91 17.22
C THR A 74 12.76 31.62 17.27
N ALA A 75 13.30 30.61 17.97
CA ALA A 75 12.58 29.36 18.23
C ALA A 75 11.27 29.60 19.01
N ALA A 76 10.38 28.61 19.00
CA ALA A 76 9.16 28.60 19.80
C ALA A 76 9.46 28.72 21.30
N GLY A 77 8.49 29.29 22.02
CA GLY A 77 8.56 29.36 23.47
C GLY A 77 8.39 27.97 24.13
N PRO A 78 8.92 27.78 25.36
CA PRO A 78 8.66 26.56 26.10
C PRO A 78 7.16 26.38 26.38
N GLY A 79 6.59 25.24 25.96
CA GLY A 79 5.20 24.84 26.28
C GLY A 79 4.19 24.88 25.13
N GLN A 80 4.61 25.15 23.88
CA GLN A 80 3.71 25.10 22.72
C GLN A 80 3.72 23.68 22.13
N GLY A 81 2.59 22.97 22.24
CA GLY A 81 2.44 21.60 21.73
C GLY A 81 2.44 21.54 20.20
N PRO A 82 2.63 20.35 19.61
CA PRO A 82 2.57 20.15 18.16
C PRO A 82 1.20 20.55 17.61
N THR A 83 1.16 21.18 16.44
CA THR A 83 -0.08 21.57 15.75
C THR A 83 -0.01 21.26 14.26
N VAL A 84 -1.17 21.08 13.62
CA VAL A 84 -1.28 20.97 12.17
C VAL A 84 -2.45 21.80 11.67
N ALA A 85 -2.28 22.51 10.57
CA ALA A 85 -3.34 23.19 9.85
C ALA A 85 -3.66 22.45 8.55
N ILE A 86 -4.93 22.50 8.13
CA ILE A 86 -5.40 21.90 6.88
C ILE A 86 -5.96 23.02 5.99
N GLN A 87 -5.54 23.07 4.73
CA GLN A 87 -6.09 23.96 3.72
C GLN A 87 -6.75 23.13 2.60
N PRO A 88 -7.98 23.47 2.16
CA PRO A 88 -8.64 22.76 1.07
C PRO A 88 -7.91 23.00 -0.26
N GLY A 89 -7.82 21.96 -1.08
CA GLY A 89 -7.33 22.01 -2.45
C GLY A 89 -8.43 21.75 -3.48
N GLU A 90 -8.09 20.98 -4.51
CA GLU A 90 -9.01 20.59 -5.58
C GLU A 90 -10.07 19.60 -5.09
N VAL A 91 -11.27 19.72 -5.64
CA VAL A 91 -12.36 18.78 -5.40
C VAL A 91 -12.98 18.40 -6.74
N THR A 92 -12.98 17.11 -7.03
CA THR A 92 -13.67 16.52 -8.19
C THR A 92 -14.80 15.60 -7.70
N ALA A 93 -15.44 14.87 -8.61
CA ALA A 93 -16.46 13.89 -8.25
C ALA A 93 -15.89 12.71 -7.44
N THR A 94 -14.61 12.39 -7.61
CA THR A 94 -13.99 11.20 -6.98
C THR A 94 -12.70 11.52 -6.24
N LEU A 95 -12.35 12.79 -6.11
CA LEU A 95 -11.10 13.20 -5.49
C LEU A 95 -11.29 14.44 -4.63
N VAL A 96 -10.57 14.46 -3.51
CA VAL A 96 -10.32 15.69 -2.74
C VAL A 96 -8.82 15.85 -2.53
N SER A 97 -8.31 17.07 -2.66
CA SER A 97 -6.95 17.42 -2.26
C SER A 97 -6.96 18.45 -1.12
N PHE A 98 -5.88 18.47 -0.35
CA PHE A 98 -5.66 19.40 0.75
C PHE A 98 -4.18 19.52 1.08
N THR A 99 -3.78 20.64 1.67
CA THR A 99 -2.42 20.86 2.16
C THR A 99 -2.40 20.76 3.67
N LEU A 100 -1.50 19.92 4.20
CA LEU A 100 -1.18 19.89 5.62
C LEU A 100 -0.01 20.83 5.90
N THR A 101 -0.11 21.60 6.98
CA THR A 101 0.99 22.46 7.46
C THR A 101 1.23 22.14 8.93
N PRO A 102 2.13 21.19 9.23
CA PRO A 102 2.53 20.88 10.59
C PRO A 102 3.42 21.98 11.17
N SER A 103 3.43 22.08 12.49
CA SER A 103 4.33 22.95 13.24
C SER A 103 4.67 22.27 14.55
N TYR A 104 5.97 22.25 14.88
CA TYR A 104 6.49 21.62 16.10
C TYR A 104 6.15 20.14 16.22
N ALA A 105 6.17 19.40 15.12
CA ALA A 105 5.83 17.98 15.06
C ALA A 105 7.06 17.13 14.74
N ASP A 106 7.18 15.99 15.41
CA ASP A 106 8.10 14.90 15.04
C ASP A 106 7.41 13.91 14.09
N LYS A 107 6.07 13.85 14.15
CA LYS A 107 5.22 13.01 13.29
C LYS A 107 3.98 13.79 12.86
N CYS A 108 3.54 13.56 11.63
CA CYS A 108 2.28 14.06 11.09
C CYS A 108 1.58 12.93 10.32
N GLY A 109 0.27 12.88 10.38
CA GLY A 109 -0.52 11.93 9.61
C GLY A 109 -1.95 12.40 9.44
N TYR A 110 -2.68 11.79 8.51
CA TYR A 110 -4.06 12.10 8.23
C TYR A 110 -4.90 10.89 7.87
N MET A 111 -6.21 11.04 8.00
CA MET A 111 -7.22 10.11 7.48
C MET A 111 -8.32 10.90 6.77
N VAL A 112 -8.90 10.34 5.72
CA VAL A 112 -10.12 10.86 5.09
C VAL A 112 -11.25 9.88 5.37
N VAL A 113 -12.26 10.32 6.11
CA VAL A 113 -13.37 9.47 6.58
C VAL A 113 -14.72 10.04 6.15
N ALA A 114 -15.72 9.19 5.93
CA ALA A 114 -17.08 9.65 5.67
C ALA A 114 -17.65 10.44 6.86
N ALA A 115 -18.37 11.53 6.61
CA ALA A 115 -18.82 12.45 7.65
C ALA A 115 -19.88 11.88 8.62
N ALA A 116 -20.53 10.76 8.27
CA ALA A 116 -21.57 10.14 9.08
C ALA A 116 -21.02 9.34 10.29
N GLY A 117 -19.70 9.12 10.37
CA GLY A 117 -19.04 8.30 11.39
C GLY A 117 -18.49 9.08 12.60
N ARG A 118 -18.01 8.34 13.61
CA ARG A 118 -17.18 8.91 14.68
C ARG A 118 -15.81 9.26 14.10
N LEU A 119 -15.35 10.49 14.30
CA LEU A 119 -14.03 10.90 13.86
C LEU A 119 -12.93 10.17 14.67
N PRO A 120 -11.84 9.73 14.01
CA PRO A 120 -10.69 9.15 14.69
C PRO A 120 -10.00 10.16 15.60
N ASP A 121 -9.37 9.67 16.66
CA ASP A 121 -8.52 10.48 17.55
C ASP A 121 -7.07 10.55 17.03
N ALA A 122 -6.24 11.37 17.67
CA ALA A 122 -4.86 11.60 17.22
C ALA A 122 -3.99 10.34 17.22
N GLU A 123 -4.23 9.42 18.15
CA GLU A 123 -3.49 8.15 18.22
C GLU A 123 -3.88 7.23 17.05
N THR A 124 -5.18 7.12 16.78
CA THR A 124 -5.71 6.34 15.64
C THR A 124 -5.19 6.90 14.31
N VAL A 125 -5.24 8.22 14.11
CA VAL A 125 -4.74 8.86 12.87
C VAL A 125 -3.26 8.59 12.65
N LEU A 126 -2.43 8.65 13.70
CA LEU A 126 -0.99 8.44 13.57
C LEU A 126 -0.58 6.96 13.51
N ARG A 127 -1.48 6.03 13.86
CA ARG A 127 -1.24 4.58 13.79
C ARG A 127 -1.76 3.97 12.50
N ASP A 128 -2.97 4.33 12.10
CA ASP A 128 -3.71 3.67 11.02
C ASP A 128 -3.91 4.60 9.80
N GLY A 129 -3.58 5.89 9.92
CA GLY A 129 -3.70 6.86 8.84
C GLY A 129 -2.47 6.93 7.94
N THR A 130 -2.55 7.77 6.92
CA THR A 130 -1.44 8.02 6.00
C THR A 130 -0.43 8.97 6.64
N GLU A 131 0.85 8.58 6.63
CA GLU A 131 1.95 9.42 7.10
C GLU A 131 2.14 10.66 6.18
N ALA A 132 2.45 11.80 6.78
CA ALA A 132 2.73 13.04 6.09
C ALA A 132 4.02 13.69 6.63
N ASP A 133 4.67 14.52 5.82
CA ASP A 133 5.86 15.26 6.23
C ASP A 133 5.53 16.10 7.47
N ALA A 134 6.30 15.93 8.55
CA ALA A 134 6.10 16.63 9.81
C ALA A 134 6.82 17.99 9.89
N SER A 135 7.62 18.32 8.87
CA SER A 135 8.56 19.44 8.86
C SER A 135 8.23 20.53 7.83
N ALA A 136 7.41 20.23 6.82
CA ALA A 136 7.08 21.14 5.74
C ALA A 136 5.60 21.06 5.34
N PRO A 137 5.05 22.12 4.71
CA PRO A 137 3.75 22.03 4.07
C PRO A 137 3.76 21.05 2.89
N THR A 138 2.78 20.14 2.85
CA THR A 138 2.68 19.11 1.81
C THR A 138 1.25 18.99 1.31
N GLU A 139 1.07 18.93 -0.01
CA GLU A 139 -0.21 18.65 -0.64
C GLU A 139 -0.45 17.15 -0.74
N HIS A 140 -1.67 16.73 -0.45
CA HIS A 140 -2.13 15.35 -0.55
C HIS A 140 -3.42 15.30 -1.37
N ALA A 141 -3.59 14.25 -2.15
CA ALA A 141 -4.79 13.97 -2.91
C ALA A 141 -5.30 12.56 -2.56
N VAL A 142 -6.59 12.46 -2.26
CA VAL A 142 -7.26 11.18 -1.99
C VAL A 142 -8.31 10.99 -3.08
N ALA A 143 -8.09 9.97 -3.91
CA ALA A 143 -8.94 9.61 -5.04
C ALA A 143 -9.94 8.51 -4.67
N GLU A 144 -10.70 8.04 -5.67
CA GLU A 144 -11.68 6.95 -5.58
C GLU A 144 -12.81 7.17 -4.56
N LEU A 145 -13.04 8.43 -4.18
CA LEU A 145 -14.10 8.84 -3.29
C LEU A 145 -15.48 8.76 -3.97
N MET A 146 -16.52 8.61 -3.17
CA MET A 146 -17.90 8.60 -3.66
C MET A 146 -18.29 10.01 -4.12
N PRO A 147 -18.90 10.17 -5.31
CA PRO A 147 -19.45 11.45 -5.75
C PRO A 147 -20.55 11.97 -4.84
N GLY A 148 -20.71 13.29 -4.80
CA GLY A 148 -21.73 13.99 -4.00
C GLY A 148 -21.68 13.71 -2.49
N THR A 149 -20.58 13.17 -1.98
CA THR A 149 -20.47 12.65 -0.61
C THR A 149 -19.61 13.56 0.26
N GLU A 150 -20.04 13.77 1.51
CA GLU A 150 -19.29 14.56 2.49
C GLU A 150 -18.25 13.69 3.22
N TYR A 151 -17.00 14.13 3.14
CA TYR A 151 -15.84 13.55 3.81
C TYR A 151 -15.24 14.54 4.81
N VAL A 152 -14.54 13.99 5.80
CA VAL A 152 -13.77 14.75 6.80
C VAL A 152 -12.31 14.31 6.70
N VAL A 153 -11.44 15.23 6.33
CA VAL A 153 -10.00 15.09 6.52
C VAL A 153 -9.72 15.31 8.00
N VAL A 154 -9.04 14.37 8.64
CA VAL A 154 -8.67 14.39 10.05
C VAL A 154 -7.15 14.28 10.14
N ALA A 155 -6.47 15.32 10.60
CA ALA A 155 -5.02 15.36 10.69
C ALA A 155 -4.56 15.42 12.15
N ALA A 156 -3.46 14.72 12.44
CA ALA A 156 -2.87 14.65 13.77
C ALA A 156 -1.35 14.77 13.71
N VAL A 157 -0.78 15.25 14.81
CA VAL A 157 0.66 15.44 14.97
C VAL A 157 1.10 15.02 16.37
N PHE A 158 2.36 14.64 16.49
CA PHE A 158 2.97 14.23 17.75
C PHE A 158 4.37 14.80 17.89
N ARG A 159 4.74 15.17 19.12
CA ARG A 159 6.11 15.57 19.48
C ARG A 159 6.40 15.22 20.93
N GLU A 160 7.55 14.60 21.17
CA GLU A 160 8.11 14.38 22.53
C GLU A 160 7.10 13.82 23.55
N GLY A 161 6.23 12.87 23.16
CA GLY A 161 5.25 12.26 24.07
C GLY A 161 3.90 12.98 24.16
N VAL A 162 3.70 14.05 23.39
CA VAL A 162 2.49 14.86 23.41
C VAL A 162 1.82 14.84 22.03
N TYR A 163 0.54 14.50 22.00
CA TYR A 163 -0.29 14.65 20.80
C TYR A 163 -0.79 16.09 20.66
N GLY A 164 -0.81 16.57 19.43
CA GLY A 164 -1.46 17.82 19.09
C GLY A 164 -2.97 17.70 19.11
N ALA A 165 -3.65 18.86 19.10
CA ALA A 165 -5.07 18.86 18.82
C ALA A 165 -5.32 18.39 17.38
N VAL A 166 -6.30 17.50 17.21
CA VAL A 166 -6.71 17.02 15.89
C VAL A 166 -7.29 18.18 15.08
N ALA A 167 -6.80 18.36 13.86
CA ALA A 167 -7.37 19.30 12.90
C ALA A 167 -8.35 18.56 11.99
N THR A 168 -9.44 19.24 11.60
CA THR A 168 -10.47 18.63 10.75
C THR A 168 -10.87 19.58 9.63
N LEU A 169 -11.05 19.06 8.42
CA LEU A 169 -11.59 19.80 7.27
C LEU A 169 -12.68 18.97 6.61
N LYS A 170 -13.88 19.55 6.49
CA LYS A 170 -14.99 18.95 5.76
C LYS A 170 -14.91 19.33 4.28
N LEU A 171 -15.04 18.33 3.41
CA LEU A 171 -15.07 18.48 1.95
C LEU A 171 -16.21 17.65 1.40
N THR A 172 -16.90 18.15 0.38
CA THR A 172 -17.95 17.41 -0.32
C THR A 172 -17.50 17.23 -1.75
N THR A 173 -17.33 15.98 -2.20
CA THR A 173 -17.02 15.69 -3.60
C THR A 173 -18.09 16.26 -4.52
N ALA A 174 -17.71 16.62 -5.74
CA ALA A 174 -18.67 17.09 -6.73
C ALA A 174 -19.69 15.98 -7.06
N ALA A 175 -20.85 16.36 -7.57
CA ALA A 175 -21.80 15.39 -8.11
C ALA A 175 -21.14 14.61 -9.26
N GLY A 176 -21.40 13.31 -9.32
CA GLY A 176 -20.97 12.45 -10.42
C GLY A 176 -21.82 12.72 -11.68
N PRO A 177 -21.45 12.11 -12.82
CA PRO A 177 -22.34 12.09 -13.96
C PRO A 177 -23.63 11.34 -13.62
N GLU A 178 -24.77 11.83 -14.13
CA GLU A 178 -26.09 11.24 -13.89
C GLU A 178 -26.61 10.58 -15.18
N LEU A 179 -27.22 9.40 -15.03
CA LEU A 179 -28.00 8.74 -16.08
C LEU A 179 -29.49 8.98 -15.84
N PRO A 180 -30.35 8.89 -16.87
CA PRO A 180 -31.79 8.95 -16.66
C PRO A 180 -32.23 7.90 -15.64
N GLY A 181 -32.72 8.34 -14.48
CA GLY A 181 -33.16 7.45 -13.41
C GLY A 181 -34.40 6.64 -13.77
N LEU A 182 -34.72 5.65 -12.94
CA LEU A 182 -36.03 5.01 -12.96
C LEU A 182 -37.13 6.04 -12.69
N THR A 183 -38.32 5.77 -13.23
CA THR A 183 -39.49 6.64 -13.05
C THR A 183 -40.58 5.98 -12.19
N GLU A 184 -40.44 4.69 -11.90
CA GLU A 184 -41.38 3.88 -11.14
C GLU A 184 -40.66 2.67 -10.54
N ASP A 185 -41.28 2.05 -9.55
CA ASP A 185 -40.76 0.82 -8.93
C ASP A 185 -40.82 -0.36 -9.91
N VAL A 186 -39.79 -1.18 -9.90
CA VAL A 186 -39.74 -2.46 -10.62
C VAL A 186 -40.19 -3.55 -9.65
N THR A 187 -41.24 -4.29 -10.01
CA THR A 187 -41.82 -5.33 -9.13
C THR A 187 -41.82 -6.69 -9.81
N ASP A 188 -41.27 -7.68 -9.12
CA ASP A 188 -41.26 -9.10 -9.47
C ASP A 188 -40.70 -9.39 -10.88
N HIS A 189 -39.68 -8.63 -11.29
CA HIS A 189 -39.02 -8.84 -12.58
C HIS A 189 -38.35 -10.21 -12.63
N ARG A 190 -38.40 -10.89 -13.77
CA ARG A 190 -37.80 -12.21 -13.92
C ARG A 190 -36.72 -12.20 -14.99
N PHE A 191 -35.49 -12.43 -14.57
CA PHE A 191 -34.35 -12.64 -15.45
C PHE A 191 -34.25 -14.12 -15.84
N THR A 192 -33.80 -14.38 -17.06
CA THR A 192 -33.74 -15.73 -17.64
C THR A 192 -32.40 -16.08 -18.26
N PHE A 193 -31.55 -15.09 -18.50
CA PHE A 193 -30.26 -15.25 -19.16
C PHE A 193 -29.14 -14.66 -18.30
N VAL A 194 -27.98 -15.32 -18.31
CA VAL A 194 -26.75 -14.85 -17.67
C VAL A 194 -25.83 -14.38 -18.79
N GLU A 195 -25.64 -13.07 -18.88
CA GLU A 195 -24.76 -12.44 -19.87
C GLU A 195 -23.30 -12.40 -19.39
N ARG A 196 -23.10 -12.10 -18.10
CA ARG A 196 -21.79 -11.96 -17.47
C ARG A 196 -21.72 -12.79 -16.20
N SER A 197 -20.59 -13.44 -15.98
CA SER A 197 -20.34 -14.26 -14.79
C SER A 197 -18.85 -14.42 -14.56
N ASN A 198 -18.28 -13.58 -13.68
CA ASN A 198 -16.84 -13.57 -13.39
C ASN A 198 -16.59 -13.82 -11.91
N TYR A 199 -15.51 -14.55 -11.61
CA TYR A 199 -14.94 -14.71 -10.29
C TYR A 199 -13.48 -14.24 -10.32
N PHE A 200 -13.10 -13.36 -9.41
CA PHE A 200 -11.79 -12.68 -9.43
C PHE A 200 -10.91 -13.04 -8.23
N GLY A 201 -11.28 -14.05 -7.43
CA GLY A 201 -10.51 -14.41 -6.25
C GLY A 201 -10.61 -13.37 -5.13
N ASP A 202 -9.57 -13.32 -4.30
CA ASP A 202 -9.40 -12.34 -3.22
C ASP A 202 -8.58 -11.13 -3.66
N LEU A 203 -8.94 -10.53 -4.80
CA LEU A 203 -8.19 -9.42 -5.40
C LEU A 203 -7.95 -8.24 -4.44
N TRP A 204 -8.85 -8.05 -3.48
CA TRP A 204 -8.84 -6.92 -2.55
C TRP A 204 -8.20 -7.23 -1.19
N GLU A 205 -7.65 -8.44 -1.01
CA GLU A 205 -7.03 -8.90 0.25
C GLU A 205 -7.95 -8.72 1.47
N LYS A 206 -9.25 -8.94 1.26
CA LYS A 206 -10.27 -8.82 2.32
C LYS A 206 -10.77 -10.18 2.79
N HIS A 207 -10.12 -11.26 2.36
CA HIS A 207 -10.57 -12.63 2.56
C HIS A 207 -11.99 -12.86 2.02
N THR A 208 -12.27 -12.28 0.85
CA THR A 208 -13.55 -12.42 0.16
C THR A 208 -13.38 -12.96 -1.25
N GLY A 209 -14.25 -13.88 -1.67
CA GLY A 209 -14.38 -14.24 -3.08
C GLY A 209 -15.18 -13.18 -3.83
N TRP A 210 -14.58 -12.52 -4.81
CA TRP A 210 -15.20 -11.44 -5.60
C TRP A 210 -15.95 -11.99 -6.83
N PHE A 211 -17.25 -11.73 -6.90
CA PHE A 211 -18.12 -12.16 -7.99
C PHE A 211 -18.83 -10.98 -8.66
N VAL A 212 -18.86 -10.99 -10.00
CA VAL A 212 -19.64 -10.04 -10.80
C VAL A 212 -20.55 -10.81 -11.76
N TYR A 213 -21.85 -10.50 -11.72
CA TYR A 213 -22.85 -11.13 -12.58
C TYR A 213 -23.68 -10.08 -13.32
N GLY A 214 -24.01 -10.38 -14.57
CA GLY A 214 -24.95 -9.62 -15.41
C GLY A 214 -26.08 -10.53 -15.88
N LEU A 215 -27.32 -10.16 -15.57
CA LEU A 215 -28.51 -10.91 -15.92
C LEU A 215 -29.37 -10.13 -16.91
N ARG A 216 -29.99 -10.85 -17.86
CA ARG A 216 -30.94 -10.31 -18.84
C ARG A 216 -32.24 -11.11 -18.82
N ASP A 217 -33.35 -10.46 -19.19
CA ASP A 217 -34.68 -11.10 -19.31
C ASP A 217 -34.99 -11.62 -20.72
N ALA A 218 -34.02 -11.49 -21.63
CA ALA A 218 -34.02 -12.09 -22.96
C ALA A 218 -32.62 -12.59 -23.32
N GLU A 219 -32.57 -13.57 -24.22
CA GLU A 219 -31.32 -14.00 -24.86
C GLU A 219 -31.00 -13.06 -26.03
N PRO A 220 -29.71 -12.85 -26.35
CA PRO A 220 -29.31 -12.11 -27.54
C PRO A 220 -29.65 -12.91 -28.82
N ASP A 221 -29.79 -12.21 -29.94
CA ASP A 221 -29.89 -12.82 -31.25
C ASP A 221 -28.53 -13.35 -31.77
N GLU A 222 -28.51 -13.88 -33.00
CA GLU A 222 -27.28 -14.45 -33.60
C GLU A 222 -26.13 -13.44 -33.77
N ASN A 223 -26.41 -12.13 -33.72
CA ASN A 223 -25.40 -11.07 -33.81
C ASN A 223 -24.96 -10.56 -32.43
N GLY A 224 -25.55 -11.06 -31.34
CA GLY A 224 -25.31 -10.55 -30.00
C GLY A 224 -26.22 -9.39 -29.60
N ASP A 225 -27.21 -9.02 -30.43
CA ASP A 225 -28.11 -7.90 -30.15
C ASP A 225 -29.30 -8.37 -29.30
N TYR A 226 -29.69 -7.56 -28.31
CA TYR A 226 -30.86 -7.85 -27.48
C TYR A 226 -32.13 -7.21 -28.05
N PRO A 227 -33.31 -7.83 -27.86
CA PRO A 227 -34.59 -7.19 -28.16
C PRO A 227 -34.73 -5.82 -27.47
N ALA A 228 -35.35 -4.85 -28.16
CA ALA A 228 -35.67 -3.56 -27.53
C ALA A 228 -36.55 -3.77 -26.28
N GLY A 229 -36.24 -3.08 -25.19
CA GLY A 229 -36.92 -3.26 -23.90
C GLY A 229 -36.33 -4.36 -23.00
N THR A 230 -35.28 -5.06 -23.44
CA THR A 230 -34.58 -6.04 -22.58
C THR A 230 -34.03 -5.35 -21.34
N ALA A 231 -34.40 -5.86 -20.17
CA ALA A 231 -33.88 -5.40 -18.91
C ALA A 231 -32.55 -6.07 -18.57
N GLU A 232 -31.72 -5.36 -17.82
CA GLU A 232 -30.45 -5.82 -17.30
C GLU A 232 -30.40 -5.63 -15.79
N LEU A 233 -29.83 -6.60 -15.10
CA LEU A 233 -29.41 -6.47 -13.70
C LEU A 233 -27.96 -6.91 -13.59
N CYS A 234 -27.08 -5.97 -13.33
CA CYS A 234 -25.71 -6.25 -12.97
C CYS A 234 -25.57 -6.14 -11.45
N PHE A 235 -24.77 -6.99 -10.83
CA PHE A 235 -24.53 -6.97 -9.40
C PHE A 235 -23.19 -7.61 -9.03
N GLU A 236 -22.66 -7.12 -7.92
CA GLU A 236 -21.36 -7.49 -7.39
C GLU A 236 -21.50 -8.03 -5.97
N LEU A 237 -20.92 -9.20 -5.71
CA LEU A 237 -20.97 -9.89 -4.42
C LEU A 237 -19.57 -10.19 -3.91
N HIS A 238 -19.38 -9.99 -2.61
CA HIS A 238 -18.23 -10.48 -1.87
C HIS A 238 -18.67 -11.62 -0.96
N ALA A 239 -18.25 -12.83 -1.28
CA ALA A 239 -18.56 -14.04 -0.53
C ALA A 239 -17.41 -14.41 0.40
N ASP A 240 -17.65 -15.33 1.33
CA ASP A 240 -16.58 -15.95 2.11
C ASP A 240 -15.61 -16.68 1.16
N LEU A 241 -14.31 -16.34 1.23
CA LEU A 241 -13.31 -16.86 0.29
C LEU A 241 -13.18 -18.38 0.37
N ALA A 242 -13.16 -18.95 1.58
CA ALA A 242 -13.02 -20.39 1.79
C ALA A 242 -14.21 -21.18 1.22
N ALA A 243 -15.41 -20.57 1.21
CA ALA A 243 -16.59 -21.16 0.59
C ALA A 243 -16.67 -20.95 -0.93
N SER A 244 -15.77 -20.15 -1.51
CA SER A 244 -15.78 -19.71 -2.91
C SER A 244 -14.79 -20.43 -3.82
N GLU A 245 -14.10 -21.46 -3.31
CA GLU A 245 -13.10 -22.26 -4.03
C GLU A 245 -13.60 -22.67 -5.43
N GLY A 246 -12.78 -22.41 -6.45
CA GLY A 246 -13.11 -22.73 -7.85
C GLY A 246 -14.23 -21.88 -8.46
N GLY A 247 -14.51 -20.69 -7.92
CA GLY A 247 -15.55 -19.78 -8.42
C GLY A 247 -16.97 -20.21 -8.06
N VAL A 248 -17.14 -20.94 -6.94
CA VAL A 248 -18.44 -21.40 -6.49
C VAL A 248 -19.12 -20.34 -5.62
N LEU A 249 -20.21 -19.72 -6.09
CA LEU A 249 -20.96 -18.76 -5.27
C LEU A 249 -21.64 -19.44 -4.06
N PRO A 250 -21.34 -19.05 -2.81
CA PRO A 250 -22.00 -19.59 -1.62
C PRO A 250 -23.47 -19.15 -1.50
N ALA A 251 -24.31 -20.05 -0.98
CA ALA A 251 -25.68 -19.70 -0.61
C ALA A 251 -25.69 -18.77 0.62
N GLY A 252 -26.63 -17.84 0.66
CA GLY A 252 -26.73 -16.86 1.74
C GLY A 252 -27.47 -15.60 1.34
N THR A 253 -27.60 -14.67 2.28
CA THR A 253 -28.13 -13.34 2.01
C THR A 253 -26.98 -12.34 1.99
N TYR A 254 -26.80 -11.70 0.84
CA TYR A 254 -25.83 -10.63 0.63
C TYR A 254 -26.53 -9.29 0.83
N ARG A 255 -25.92 -8.38 1.58
CA ARG A 255 -26.49 -7.08 1.92
C ARG A 255 -25.76 -5.96 1.20
N VAL A 256 -26.51 -5.03 0.65
CA VAL A 256 -25.91 -3.85 0.01
C VAL A 256 -25.19 -3.02 1.07
N GLY A 257 -23.92 -2.73 0.82
CA GLY A 257 -23.06 -1.95 1.71
C GLY A 257 -21.72 -1.64 1.07
N SER A 258 -21.08 -0.55 1.51
CA SER A 258 -19.83 -0.05 0.93
C SER A 258 -18.56 -0.72 1.47
N GLU A 259 -18.69 -1.66 2.40
CA GLU A 259 -17.57 -2.39 2.98
C GLU A 259 -17.37 -3.72 2.26
N ILE A 260 -16.14 -3.98 1.81
CA ILE A 260 -15.75 -5.26 1.22
C ILE A 260 -15.57 -6.28 2.35
N VAL A 261 -16.63 -7.03 2.64
CA VAL A 261 -16.66 -8.06 3.69
C VAL A 261 -17.48 -9.28 3.21
N PRO A 262 -17.28 -10.48 3.78
CA PRO A 262 -18.08 -11.65 3.43
C PRO A 262 -19.58 -11.40 3.63
N GLY A 263 -20.37 -11.69 2.61
CA GLY A 263 -21.82 -11.44 2.59
C GLY A 263 -22.21 -10.02 2.18
N ALA A 264 -21.29 -9.23 1.60
CA ALA A 264 -21.61 -7.93 1.06
C ALA A 264 -22.05 -8.01 -0.42
N CYS A 265 -22.96 -7.13 -0.80
CA CYS A 265 -23.23 -6.76 -2.18
C CYS A 265 -22.79 -5.31 -2.35
N MET A 266 -21.95 -4.99 -3.33
CA MET A 266 -21.50 -3.60 -3.47
C MET A 266 -22.65 -2.74 -4.00
N PRO A 267 -22.84 -1.49 -3.53
CA PRO A 267 -23.76 -0.56 -4.16
C PRO A 267 -23.31 -0.22 -5.57
N GLY A 268 -24.22 0.30 -6.40
CA GLY A 268 -23.88 0.83 -7.71
C GLY A 268 -23.23 2.20 -7.62
N ARG A 269 -22.23 2.48 -8.46
CA ARG A 269 -21.56 3.78 -8.53
C ARG A 269 -21.25 4.17 -9.96
N ILE A 270 -21.68 5.35 -10.41
CA ILE A 270 -21.29 5.92 -11.70
C ILE A 270 -19.96 6.69 -11.55
N ILE A 271 -18.85 6.12 -12.05
CA ILE A 271 -17.52 6.76 -11.99
C ILE A 271 -17.31 7.63 -13.23
N GLU A 272 -17.58 7.07 -14.42
CA GLU A 272 -17.43 7.79 -15.69
C GLU A 272 -18.49 7.33 -16.71
N ILE A 273 -18.82 8.20 -17.67
CA ILE A 273 -19.61 7.85 -18.86
C ILE A 273 -18.71 8.10 -20.09
N GLN A 274 -18.37 7.04 -20.82
CA GLN A 274 -17.66 7.09 -22.10
C GLN A 274 -18.54 6.49 -23.20
N ASP A 275 -18.78 7.25 -24.27
CA ASP A 275 -19.51 6.78 -25.46
C ASP A 275 -20.84 6.06 -25.15
N ASP A 276 -21.71 6.70 -24.35
CA ASP A 276 -23.00 6.15 -23.86
C ASP A 276 -22.89 4.84 -23.05
N THR A 277 -21.67 4.45 -22.65
CA THR A 277 -21.37 3.31 -21.76
C THR A 277 -20.80 3.85 -20.45
N PHE A 278 -21.22 3.29 -19.33
CA PHE A 278 -20.74 3.71 -18.02
C PHE A 278 -19.63 2.78 -17.51
N ILE A 279 -18.63 3.37 -16.85
CA ILE A 279 -17.56 2.67 -16.11
C ILE A 279 -17.76 2.92 -14.62
N GLY A 280 -17.86 1.86 -13.81
CA GLY A 280 -17.85 1.89 -12.34
C GLY A 280 -18.50 0.67 -11.68
N ASP A 281 -18.72 0.75 -10.36
CA ASP A 281 -19.16 -0.39 -9.53
C ASP A 281 -20.61 -0.75 -9.84
N VAL A 282 -20.86 -2.05 -9.97
CA VAL A 282 -21.74 -2.53 -11.05
C VAL A 282 -23.16 -2.89 -10.60
N THR A 283 -23.58 -2.61 -9.36
CA THR A 283 -24.92 -3.01 -8.93
C THR A 283 -26.00 -2.02 -9.39
N TYR A 284 -26.67 -2.36 -10.48
CA TYR A 284 -27.74 -1.56 -11.07
C TYR A 284 -28.79 -2.43 -11.75
N TYR A 285 -30.00 -1.87 -11.87
CA TYR A 285 -31.01 -2.31 -12.82
C TYR A 285 -31.08 -1.33 -13.99
N ALA A 286 -31.21 -1.80 -15.22
CA ALA A 286 -31.39 -0.94 -16.39
C ALA A 286 -32.46 -1.49 -17.34
N CYS A 287 -33.28 -0.61 -17.91
CA CYS A 287 -34.27 -0.95 -18.93
C CYS A 287 -34.64 0.30 -19.72
N ASP A 288 -34.68 0.22 -21.05
CA ASP A 288 -35.03 1.34 -21.95
C ASP A 288 -34.23 2.64 -21.69
N GLY A 289 -32.93 2.50 -21.42
CA GLY A 289 -32.04 3.64 -21.16
C GLY A 289 -32.29 4.35 -19.82
N LYS A 290 -33.13 3.77 -18.95
CA LYS A 290 -33.31 4.20 -17.57
C LYS A 290 -32.54 3.30 -16.62
N TRP A 291 -32.00 3.90 -15.57
CA TRP A 291 -31.05 3.27 -14.66
C TRP A 291 -31.53 3.38 -13.21
N GLY A 292 -31.48 2.27 -12.51
CA GLY A 292 -31.70 2.16 -11.08
C GLY A 292 -30.38 1.78 -10.41
N ILE A 293 -29.58 2.79 -10.07
CA ILE A 293 -28.32 2.60 -9.33
C ILE A 293 -28.67 2.19 -7.90
N VAL A 294 -28.22 1.01 -7.47
CA VAL A 294 -28.62 0.43 -6.18
C VAL A 294 -27.84 1.06 -5.04
N ASP A 295 -28.55 1.52 -4.00
CA ASP A 295 -27.96 2.13 -2.79
C ASP A 295 -28.17 1.25 -1.55
N ALA A 296 -29.26 0.50 -1.50
CA ALA A 296 -29.59 -0.37 -0.37
C ALA A 296 -30.35 -1.62 -0.80
N GLY A 297 -30.42 -2.61 0.10
CA GLY A 297 -31.23 -3.82 -0.10
C GLY A 297 -30.43 -5.11 0.05
N THR A 298 -30.93 -6.18 -0.55
CA THR A 298 -30.34 -7.52 -0.42
C THR A 298 -30.49 -8.40 -1.66
N VAL A 299 -29.56 -9.33 -1.81
CA VAL A 299 -29.68 -10.51 -2.69
C VAL A 299 -29.73 -11.76 -1.83
N THR A 300 -30.71 -12.63 -2.05
CA THR A 300 -30.73 -13.96 -1.44
C THR A 300 -30.34 -15.00 -2.50
N VAL A 301 -29.32 -15.80 -2.19
CA VAL A 301 -28.76 -16.85 -3.03
C VAL A 301 -29.11 -18.20 -2.42
N ASP A 302 -29.88 -19.01 -3.14
CA ASP A 302 -30.18 -20.39 -2.78
C ASP A 302 -29.58 -21.35 -3.80
N LYS A 303 -28.88 -22.39 -3.33
CA LYS A 303 -28.47 -23.53 -4.17
C LYS A 303 -29.63 -24.51 -4.32
N THR A 304 -29.84 -24.97 -5.54
CA THR A 304 -30.88 -25.95 -5.91
C THR A 304 -30.26 -27.11 -6.66
N ALA A 305 -31.04 -28.18 -6.89
CA ALA A 305 -30.56 -29.33 -7.67
C ALA A 305 -30.20 -28.96 -9.13
N ASP A 306 -30.83 -27.91 -9.66
CA ASP A 306 -30.74 -27.49 -11.07
C ASP A 306 -29.90 -26.21 -11.26
N GLY A 307 -29.14 -25.79 -10.24
CA GLY A 307 -28.37 -24.53 -10.25
C GLY A 307 -28.72 -23.66 -9.05
N TYR A 308 -29.11 -22.41 -9.29
CA TYR A 308 -29.35 -21.40 -8.27
C TYR A 308 -30.74 -20.77 -8.37
N ARG A 309 -31.21 -20.22 -7.27
CA ARG A 309 -32.30 -19.23 -7.22
C ARG A 309 -31.79 -17.96 -6.56
N LEU A 310 -31.97 -16.85 -7.25
CA LEU A 310 -31.66 -15.52 -6.76
C LEU A 310 -32.95 -14.73 -6.55
N ALA A 311 -33.04 -14.03 -5.43
CA ALA A 311 -34.10 -13.07 -5.16
C ALA A 311 -33.48 -11.73 -4.76
N PHE A 312 -33.87 -10.68 -5.48
CA PHE A 312 -33.37 -9.32 -5.30
C PHE A 312 -34.46 -8.46 -4.68
N ASP A 313 -34.11 -7.67 -3.67
CA ASP A 313 -34.95 -6.64 -3.07
C ASP A 313 -34.07 -5.42 -2.80
N PHE A 314 -34.03 -4.52 -3.78
CA PHE A 314 -33.16 -3.35 -3.80
C PHE A 314 -33.95 -2.05 -3.69
N THR A 315 -33.26 -1.02 -3.20
CA THR A 315 -33.68 0.38 -3.25
C THR A 315 -32.60 1.16 -3.98
N THR A 316 -33.00 1.93 -4.99
CA THR A 316 -32.08 2.76 -5.78
C THR A 316 -31.79 4.08 -5.07
N ALA A 317 -30.71 4.76 -5.49
CA ALA A 317 -30.36 6.09 -4.99
C ALA A 317 -31.49 7.12 -5.16
N ASP A 318 -32.29 6.97 -6.23
CA ASP A 318 -33.47 7.81 -6.50
C ASP A 318 -34.72 7.40 -5.67
N GLY A 319 -34.59 6.39 -4.81
CA GLY A 319 -35.65 5.94 -3.90
C GLY A 319 -36.65 4.96 -4.48
N HIS A 320 -36.39 4.40 -5.67
CA HIS A 320 -37.25 3.39 -6.29
C HIS A 320 -36.93 1.98 -5.79
N ARG A 321 -37.97 1.17 -5.62
CA ARG A 321 -37.80 -0.24 -5.27
C ARG A 321 -37.60 -1.08 -6.53
N VAL A 322 -36.69 -2.06 -6.46
CA VAL A 322 -36.47 -3.05 -7.50
C VAL A 322 -36.54 -4.45 -6.87
N THR A 323 -37.63 -5.18 -7.13
CA THR A 323 -37.72 -6.61 -6.80
C THR A 323 -37.61 -7.46 -8.05
N ALA A 324 -36.75 -8.46 -8.00
CA ALA A 324 -36.49 -9.33 -9.15
C ALA A 324 -36.07 -10.74 -8.72
N SER A 325 -36.02 -11.66 -9.69
CA SER A 325 -35.60 -13.03 -9.46
C SER A 325 -34.91 -13.65 -10.68
N TYR A 326 -34.07 -14.64 -10.40
CA TYR A 326 -33.45 -15.51 -11.39
C TYR A 326 -33.48 -16.97 -10.90
N ALA A 327 -33.66 -17.91 -11.83
CA ALA A 327 -33.55 -19.33 -11.52
C ALA A 327 -32.88 -20.07 -12.70
N GLY A 328 -31.74 -20.69 -12.45
CA GLY A 328 -30.96 -21.37 -13.48
C GLY A 328 -29.50 -21.58 -13.07
N THR A 329 -28.67 -21.97 -14.01
CA THR A 329 -27.24 -22.23 -13.79
C THR A 329 -26.45 -20.92 -13.70
N LEU A 330 -25.66 -20.75 -12.64
CA LEU A 330 -24.61 -19.73 -12.53
C LEU A 330 -23.26 -20.44 -12.48
N VAL A 331 -22.43 -20.24 -13.50
CA VAL A 331 -21.03 -20.68 -13.52
C VAL A 331 -20.18 -19.44 -13.68
N ALA A 332 -19.38 -19.08 -12.68
CA ALA A 332 -18.45 -17.98 -12.81
C ALA A 332 -17.20 -18.45 -13.56
N GLU A 333 -16.78 -17.69 -14.56
CA GLU A 333 -15.49 -17.86 -15.20
C GLU A 333 -14.41 -17.34 -14.26
N ASN A 334 -13.37 -18.15 -14.00
CA ASN A 334 -12.23 -17.67 -13.22
C ASN A 334 -11.48 -16.62 -14.05
N SER A 335 -11.50 -15.39 -13.55
CA SER A 335 -10.90 -14.19 -14.12
C SER A 335 -9.90 -13.57 -13.15
N GLU A 336 -9.42 -14.34 -12.16
CA GLU A 336 -8.25 -13.98 -11.36
C GLU A 336 -7.13 -13.47 -12.28
N PRO A 337 -6.50 -12.32 -11.96
CA PRO A 337 -5.43 -11.79 -12.81
C PRO A 337 -4.29 -12.82 -12.88
N VAL A 338 -4.12 -13.41 -14.06
CA VAL A 338 -2.95 -14.23 -14.39
C VAL A 338 -1.91 -13.29 -14.98
N ASP A 339 -0.71 -13.24 -14.41
CA ASP A 339 0.40 -12.56 -15.06
C ASP A 339 0.78 -13.37 -16.32
N PRO A 340 0.62 -12.83 -17.54
CA PRO A 340 0.92 -13.56 -18.77
C PRO A 340 2.42 -13.87 -18.92
N ASP A 341 3.29 -13.19 -18.18
CA ASP A 341 4.73 -13.45 -18.10
C ASP A 341 5.10 -14.32 -16.87
N ALA A 342 4.12 -14.76 -16.07
CA ALA A 342 4.34 -15.60 -14.90
C ALA A 342 5.12 -16.87 -15.25
N THR A 343 6.17 -17.13 -14.48
CA THR A 343 7.02 -18.31 -14.67
C THR A 343 6.67 -19.45 -13.72
N THR A 344 5.86 -19.18 -12.70
CA THR A 344 5.39 -20.23 -11.78
C THR A 344 4.76 -21.41 -12.51
N THR A 345 5.11 -22.60 -12.04
CA THR A 345 4.53 -23.87 -12.50
C THR A 345 3.31 -24.27 -11.69
N LEU A 346 3.04 -23.60 -10.57
CA LEU A 346 1.89 -23.87 -9.73
C LEU A 346 0.60 -23.48 -10.46
N LYS A 347 -0.50 -24.10 -10.01
CA LYS A 347 -1.85 -23.89 -10.55
C LYS A 347 -2.87 -23.52 -9.49
N ASN A 348 -2.50 -23.65 -8.23
CA ASN A 348 -3.25 -23.34 -7.03
C ASN A 348 -2.21 -23.16 -5.90
N ASP A 349 -2.68 -22.72 -4.74
CA ASP A 349 -1.91 -22.71 -3.50
C ASP A 349 -1.16 -24.03 -3.24
N TYR A 350 0.00 -23.94 -2.61
CA TYR A 350 0.86 -25.09 -2.41
C TYR A 350 1.61 -25.05 -1.08
N GLU A 351 1.50 -26.14 -0.31
CA GLU A 351 2.30 -26.35 0.89
C GLU A 351 3.59 -27.12 0.55
N ILE A 352 4.74 -26.48 0.76
CA ILE A 352 6.09 -27.03 0.56
C ILE A 352 6.29 -28.26 1.46
N ARG A 353 6.62 -29.39 0.84
CA ARG A 353 6.83 -30.66 1.54
C ARG A 353 8.29 -30.89 1.85
N PHE A 354 8.79 -30.25 2.91
CA PHE A 354 10.15 -30.55 3.38
C PHE A 354 10.28 -32.01 3.82
N ALA A 355 11.41 -32.64 3.49
CA ALA A 355 11.68 -34.00 3.94
C ALA A 355 11.80 -34.06 5.47
N PRO A 356 11.18 -35.05 6.13
CA PRO A 356 11.13 -35.12 7.59
C PRO A 356 12.49 -35.49 8.21
N GLY A 357 12.69 -35.08 9.46
CA GLY A 357 13.94 -35.32 10.20
C GLY A 357 15.14 -34.73 9.47
N ASP A 358 16.23 -35.50 9.38
CA ASP A 358 17.47 -35.09 8.70
C ASP A 358 17.39 -35.22 7.16
N GLY A 359 16.18 -35.41 6.61
CA GLY A 359 15.95 -35.59 5.19
C GLY A 359 16.09 -34.31 4.36
N THR A 360 16.05 -33.14 4.99
CA THR A 360 16.29 -31.83 4.36
C THR A 360 17.64 -31.29 4.81
N LYS A 361 18.55 -31.08 3.86
CA LYS A 361 19.83 -30.42 4.11
C LYS A 361 19.64 -28.91 3.97
N VAL A 362 20.02 -28.15 5.00
CA VAL A 362 19.98 -26.69 4.98
C VAL A 362 21.38 -26.11 5.08
N SER A 363 21.76 -25.31 4.07
CA SER A 363 23.05 -24.62 4.01
C SER A 363 22.82 -23.12 3.81
N ALA A 364 23.35 -22.31 4.71
CA ALA A 364 23.30 -20.86 4.68
C ALA A 364 24.69 -20.29 4.39
N TYR A 365 24.78 -19.38 3.44
CA TYR A 365 26.02 -18.81 2.94
C TYR A 365 25.98 -17.29 3.11
N TYR A 366 26.99 -16.74 3.77
CA TYR A 366 27.10 -15.30 3.98
C TYR A 366 28.02 -14.69 2.93
N TYR A 367 27.54 -13.69 2.18
CA TYR A 367 28.29 -13.03 1.12
C TYR A 367 28.84 -11.66 1.55
N GLY A 368 28.50 -11.18 2.74
CA GLY A 368 28.89 -9.86 3.22
C GLY A 368 28.10 -8.73 2.59
N TYR A 369 28.63 -7.52 2.76
CA TYR A 369 27.95 -6.29 2.38
C TYR A 369 27.87 -6.11 0.87
N ASP A 370 26.64 -5.96 0.37
CA ASP A 370 26.35 -5.55 -0.98
C ASP A 370 26.06 -4.04 -1.02
N ALA A 371 26.80 -3.31 -1.84
CA ALA A 371 26.72 -1.85 -1.90
C ALA A 371 25.45 -1.33 -2.59
N ASP A 372 24.89 -2.11 -3.51
CA ASP A 372 23.68 -1.74 -4.26
C ASP A 372 22.45 -1.99 -3.38
N LEU A 373 22.49 -3.05 -2.55
CA LEU A 373 21.42 -3.41 -1.63
C LEU A 373 21.54 -2.78 -0.24
N GLN A 374 22.66 -2.10 0.05
CA GLN A 374 22.96 -1.48 1.36
C GLN A 374 22.78 -2.43 2.57
N ALA A 375 22.98 -3.73 2.36
CA ALA A 375 22.73 -4.77 3.33
C ALA A 375 23.76 -5.91 3.20
N ASP A 376 23.91 -6.70 4.25
CA ASP A 376 24.60 -7.98 4.17
C ASP A 376 23.67 -9.04 3.56
N VAL A 377 24.19 -9.90 2.69
CA VAL A 377 23.39 -10.92 2.00
C VAL A 377 23.67 -12.32 2.54
N TRP A 378 22.61 -13.06 2.87
CA TRP A 378 22.65 -14.49 3.16
C TRP A 378 21.83 -15.29 2.13
N SER A 379 22.45 -16.25 1.45
CA SER A 379 21.72 -17.23 0.64
C SER A 379 21.50 -18.53 1.41
N VAL A 380 20.27 -19.00 1.46
CA VAL A 380 19.90 -20.25 2.14
C VAL A 380 19.35 -21.24 1.12
N TYR A 381 19.86 -22.45 1.16
CA TYR A 381 19.41 -23.57 0.33
C TYR A 381 18.91 -24.69 1.23
N MET A 382 17.63 -25.01 1.10
CA MET A 382 16.94 -26.10 1.78
C MET A 382 16.63 -27.16 0.73
N GLU A 383 17.46 -28.20 0.64
CA GLU A 383 17.35 -29.24 -0.39
C GLU A 383 17.05 -30.61 0.22
N PRO A 384 16.22 -31.44 -0.41
CA PRO A 384 16.07 -32.83 0.02
C PRO A 384 17.39 -33.58 -0.21
N VAL A 385 17.85 -34.32 0.81
CA VAL A 385 19.05 -35.17 0.73
C VAL A 385 18.88 -36.24 -0.36
N ARG A 386 17.65 -36.74 -0.53
CA ARG A 386 17.26 -37.65 -1.59
C ARG A 386 16.34 -36.97 -2.58
N LYS A 387 16.86 -36.68 -3.77
CA LYS A 387 16.15 -36.03 -4.88
C LYS A 387 15.26 -36.99 -5.68
N ASP A 388 15.28 -38.28 -5.37
CA ASP A 388 14.38 -39.31 -5.92
C ASP A 388 13.12 -39.53 -5.06
N THR A 389 12.74 -38.52 -4.26
CA THR A 389 11.56 -38.52 -3.40
C THR A 389 10.59 -37.42 -3.84
N ASP A 390 9.41 -37.35 -3.22
CA ASP A 390 8.44 -36.27 -3.42
C ASP A 390 8.71 -35.04 -2.55
N ALA A 391 9.82 -35.04 -1.81
CA ALA A 391 10.22 -33.91 -0.99
C ALA A 391 10.63 -32.72 -1.86
N ASP A 392 10.20 -31.55 -1.42
CA ASP A 392 10.46 -30.28 -2.03
C ASP A 392 11.70 -29.60 -1.41
N GLY A 393 12.18 -28.57 -2.10
CA GLY A 393 13.19 -27.66 -1.59
C GLY A 393 12.71 -26.22 -1.60
N PHE A 394 13.52 -25.37 -0.99
CA PHE A 394 13.31 -23.93 -0.91
C PHE A 394 14.66 -23.24 -0.95
N MET A 395 14.75 -22.14 -1.70
CA MET A 395 15.91 -21.25 -1.66
C MET A 395 15.45 -19.84 -1.32
N MET A 396 16.30 -19.09 -0.63
CA MET A 396 16.05 -17.68 -0.31
C MET A 396 17.34 -16.88 -0.25
N ASP A 397 17.26 -15.61 -0.60
CA ASP A 397 18.28 -14.61 -0.33
C ASP A 397 17.71 -13.59 0.66
N LEU A 398 18.36 -13.46 1.82
CA LEU A 398 17.96 -12.58 2.91
C LEU A 398 18.90 -11.38 3.01
N LEU A 399 18.31 -10.21 3.20
CA LEU A 399 19.00 -8.96 3.48
C LEU A 399 19.05 -8.73 4.98
N VAL A 400 20.25 -8.53 5.51
CA VAL A 400 20.52 -8.40 6.93
C VAL A 400 21.22 -7.08 7.19
N ASP A 401 20.91 -6.47 8.34
CA ASP A 401 21.57 -5.23 8.73
C ASP A 401 23.07 -5.50 8.88
N PRO A 402 23.96 -4.72 8.23
CA PRO A 402 25.40 -4.93 8.27
C PRO A 402 26.01 -4.93 9.68
N GLN A 403 25.29 -4.42 10.69
CA GLN A 403 25.70 -4.52 12.08
C GLN A 403 25.70 -5.97 12.60
N TYR A 404 24.96 -6.89 11.95
CA TYR A 404 24.79 -8.29 12.31
C TYR A 404 25.47 -9.24 11.32
N GLY A 405 26.69 -8.91 10.88
CA GLY A 405 27.50 -9.75 9.98
C GLY A 405 27.80 -11.16 10.51
N TYR A 406 28.58 -11.96 9.78
CA TYR A 406 28.72 -13.41 9.95
C TYR A 406 28.86 -13.93 11.40
N ASP A 407 29.71 -13.29 12.23
CA ASP A 407 29.98 -13.71 13.61
C ASP A 407 28.75 -13.65 14.53
N SER A 408 27.70 -12.92 14.12
CA SER A 408 26.41 -12.87 14.81
C SER A 408 25.59 -14.16 14.63
N GLY A 409 26.00 -15.01 13.68
CA GLY A 409 25.28 -16.21 13.28
C GLY A 409 24.17 -15.93 12.27
N PHE A 410 23.57 -17.00 11.76
CA PHE A 410 22.42 -16.89 10.86
C PHE A 410 21.25 -16.18 11.58
N PRO A 411 20.64 -15.15 10.98
CA PRO A 411 19.65 -14.31 11.66
C PRO A 411 18.40 -15.10 12.05
N ALA A 412 17.78 -14.68 13.15
CA ALA A 412 16.40 -14.98 13.49
C ALA A 412 15.59 -13.69 13.41
N GLY A 413 14.36 -13.75 12.92
CA GLY A 413 13.52 -12.61 12.64
C GLY A 413 12.46 -12.91 11.60
N THR A 414 11.71 -11.88 11.20
CA THR A 414 10.80 -11.94 10.06
C THR A 414 11.51 -11.27 8.90
N ALA A 415 11.55 -11.95 7.75
CA ALA A 415 11.92 -11.35 6.49
C ALA A 415 10.64 -11.10 5.68
N GLU A 416 10.39 -9.86 5.27
CA GLU A 416 9.20 -9.50 4.50
C GLU A 416 9.56 -8.99 3.10
N ASN A 417 8.60 -9.03 2.19
CA ASN A 417 8.67 -8.22 0.97
C ASN A 417 7.30 -7.55 0.81
N PRO A 418 7.18 -6.23 1.11
CA PRO A 418 5.89 -5.56 1.22
C PRO A 418 5.23 -5.35 -0.15
N HIS A 419 3.90 -5.38 -0.16
CA HIS A 419 3.10 -5.16 -1.36
C HIS A 419 3.04 -3.67 -1.72
N GLU A 420 3.67 -3.28 -2.83
CA GLU A 420 3.39 -2.00 -3.50
C GLU A 420 3.41 -2.20 -5.02
N TYR A 421 2.27 -1.95 -5.68
CA TYR A 421 2.11 -2.14 -7.12
C TYR A 421 3.21 -1.40 -7.90
N GLY A 422 4.08 -2.15 -8.58
CA GLY A 422 5.13 -1.59 -9.44
C GLY A 422 6.44 -1.20 -8.72
N VAL A 423 6.61 -1.52 -7.44
CA VAL A 423 7.86 -1.28 -6.70
C VAL A 423 8.34 -2.59 -6.07
N SER A 424 9.34 -3.23 -6.66
CA SER A 424 10.12 -4.25 -5.96
C SER A 424 11.02 -3.50 -4.96
N TYR A 425 10.80 -3.71 -3.65
CA TYR A 425 11.71 -3.19 -2.63
C TYR A 425 13.01 -3.99 -2.67
N TYR A 426 13.94 -3.55 -3.52
CA TYR A 426 15.32 -3.99 -3.44
C TYR A 426 16.03 -3.17 -2.35
N GLY A 427 16.65 -3.86 -1.39
CA GLY A 427 17.76 -3.28 -0.63
C GLY A 427 17.45 -2.70 0.75
N GLU A 428 16.57 -3.31 1.53
CA GLU A 428 16.46 -2.99 2.96
C GLU A 428 16.71 -4.22 3.85
N PRO A 429 17.54 -4.09 4.91
CA PRO A 429 17.66 -5.09 5.97
C PRO A 429 16.30 -5.53 6.51
N GLY A 430 16.12 -6.85 6.66
CA GLY A 430 14.84 -7.42 7.08
C GLY A 430 13.93 -7.81 5.91
N HIS A 431 14.39 -7.68 4.66
CA HIS A 431 13.68 -8.21 3.50
C HIS A 431 14.34 -9.47 2.90
N TYR A 432 13.58 -10.22 2.11
CA TYR A 432 14.13 -11.21 1.17
C TYR A 432 14.09 -10.67 -0.26
N LEU A 433 15.02 -11.12 -1.11
CA LEU A 433 15.02 -10.77 -2.52
C LEU A 433 13.97 -11.61 -3.29
N PRO A 434 13.08 -11.00 -4.08
CA PRO A 434 12.09 -11.72 -4.88
C PRO A 434 12.74 -12.67 -5.89
N GLY A 435 12.10 -13.82 -6.14
CA GLY A 435 12.60 -14.80 -7.10
C GLY A 435 12.65 -14.26 -8.53
N GLU A 436 13.80 -14.36 -9.19
CA GLU A 436 14.02 -13.90 -10.57
C GLU A 436 14.87 -14.86 -11.39
N TYR A 437 14.92 -14.63 -12.69
CA TYR A 437 15.89 -15.26 -13.58
C TYR A 437 17.00 -14.28 -13.92
N ASP A 438 18.26 -14.73 -13.84
CA ASP A 438 19.39 -13.96 -14.34
C ASP A 438 19.42 -13.93 -15.89
N ALA A 439 20.38 -13.18 -16.45
CA ALA A 439 20.56 -13.06 -17.90
C ALA A 439 20.85 -14.39 -18.61
N GLU A 440 21.33 -15.40 -17.88
CA GLU A 440 21.57 -16.75 -18.38
C GLU A 440 20.38 -17.70 -18.17
N GLY A 441 19.27 -17.22 -17.61
CA GLY A 441 18.07 -18.00 -17.32
C GLY A 441 18.20 -18.92 -16.11
N VAL A 442 19.11 -18.61 -15.19
CA VAL A 442 19.26 -19.32 -13.91
C VAL A 442 18.34 -18.70 -12.87
N MET A 443 17.71 -19.54 -12.04
CA MET A 443 16.89 -19.07 -10.93
C MET A 443 17.78 -18.47 -9.84
N VAL A 444 17.51 -17.23 -9.47
CA VAL A 444 18.21 -16.48 -8.41
C VAL A 444 17.23 -16.00 -7.35
N HIS A 445 17.71 -15.79 -6.13
CA HIS A 445 16.94 -15.29 -5.00
C HIS A 445 15.95 -16.31 -4.40
N THR A 446 14.67 -15.95 -4.23
CA THR A 446 13.76 -16.70 -3.36
C THR A 446 12.71 -17.50 -4.13
N TRP A 447 12.71 -18.83 -3.96
CA TRP A 447 11.86 -19.77 -4.72
C TRP A 447 11.47 -21.01 -3.93
N TYR A 448 10.23 -21.46 -4.13
CA TYR A 448 9.84 -22.86 -4.01
C TYR A 448 10.46 -23.69 -5.13
N LEU A 449 10.91 -24.90 -4.81
CA LEU A 449 11.54 -25.85 -5.75
C LEU A 449 10.99 -27.27 -5.55
N GLY A 450 10.68 -27.98 -6.63
CA GLY A 450 10.14 -29.33 -6.54
C GLY A 450 10.30 -30.14 -7.82
N GLY A 451 9.98 -31.44 -7.71
CA GLY A 451 10.04 -32.37 -8.85
C GLY A 451 11.46 -32.47 -9.44
N TYR A 452 12.43 -32.77 -8.59
CA TYR A 452 13.83 -32.89 -8.99
C TYR A 452 14.04 -34.00 -10.02
N VAL A 453 14.74 -33.69 -11.10
CA VAL A 453 15.09 -34.65 -12.16
C VAL A 453 16.57 -34.54 -12.50
N MET A 454 17.17 -35.68 -12.85
CA MET A 454 18.56 -35.74 -13.27
C MET A 454 18.65 -35.65 -14.78
N VAL A 455 19.38 -34.66 -15.30
CA VAL A 455 19.63 -34.47 -16.73
C VAL A 455 21.13 -34.35 -16.95
N GLY A 456 21.72 -35.37 -17.57
CA GLY A 456 23.18 -35.47 -17.65
C GLY A 456 23.77 -35.68 -16.25
N ASP A 457 24.63 -34.75 -15.82
CA ASP A 457 25.28 -34.75 -14.51
C ASP A 457 24.71 -33.66 -13.57
N GLU A 458 23.59 -33.02 -13.93
CA GLU A 458 22.97 -31.92 -13.19
C GLU A 458 21.55 -32.24 -12.70
N TRP A 459 21.23 -31.77 -11.48
CA TRP A 459 19.87 -31.81 -10.94
C TRP A 459 19.10 -30.56 -11.38
N LEU A 460 17.97 -30.77 -12.04
CA LEU A 460 17.04 -29.72 -12.45
C LEU A 460 15.71 -29.85 -11.70
N VAL A 461 14.91 -28.79 -11.69
CA VAL A 461 13.57 -28.76 -11.06
C VAL A 461 12.46 -28.68 -12.10
N THR A 462 11.35 -29.37 -11.88
CA THR A 462 10.18 -29.34 -12.79
C THR A 462 8.99 -28.60 -12.20
N ARG A 463 9.03 -28.31 -10.90
CA ARG A 463 8.07 -27.46 -10.21
C ARG A 463 8.82 -26.35 -9.48
N TYR A 464 8.33 -25.14 -9.60
CA TYR A 464 8.88 -23.94 -9.00
C TYR A 464 7.85 -22.82 -9.00
N ALA A 465 8.01 -21.89 -8.06
CA ALA A 465 7.23 -20.66 -7.93
C ALA A 465 8.11 -19.59 -7.28
N ALA A 466 8.19 -18.39 -7.86
CA ALA A 466 8.99 -17.31 -7.30
C ALA A 466 8.29 -16.76 -6.06
N ALA A 467 9.03 -16.47 -4.99
CA ALA A 467 8.47 -15.64 -3.94
C ALA A 467 8.47 -14.20 -4.40
N LYS A 468 7.27 -13.62 -4.59
CA LYS A 468 7.12 -12.21 -4.97
C LYS A 468 6.82 -11.32 -3.78
N MET A 469 5.94 -11.77 -2.89
CA MET A 469 5.55 -11.00 -1.70
C MET A 469 5.12 -11.90 -0.54
N GLY A 470 5.22 -11.40 0.69
CA GLY A 470 4.83 -12.12 1.89
C GLY A 470 5.96 -12.21 2.90
N TYR A 471 5.96 -13.29 3.68
CA TYR A 471 6.76 -13.42 4.89
C TYR A 471 7.53 -14.73 4.96
N ILE A 472 8.76 -14.63 5.45
CA ILE A 472 9.55 -15.76 5.89
C ILE A 472 9.90 -15.53 7.36
N TYR A 473 9.37 -16.37 8.23
CA TYR A 473 9.62 -16.32 9.67
C TYR A 473 10.73 -17.28 10.03
N ILE A 474 11.78 -16.76 10.66
CA ILE A 474 12.93 -17.54 11.11
C ILE A 474 13.02 -17.40 12.62
N SER A 475 12.84 -18.50 13.34
CA SER A 475 13.05 -18.55 14.77
C SER A 475 14.15 -19.54 15.12
N ARG A 476 14.81 -19.31 16.26
CA ARG A 476 15.85 -20.18 16.79
C ARG A 476 15.58 -20.49 18.25
N THR A 477 15.55 -21.77 18.57
CA THR A 477 15.55 -22.28 19.95
C THR A 477 16.74 -23.20 20.11
N ASP A 478 17.69 -22.84 20.97
CA ASP A 478 18.99 -23.52 21.12
C ASP A 478 19.73 -23.65 19.77
N ASP A 479 19.97 -24.87 19.30
CA ASP A 479 20.63 -25.19 18.03
C ASP A 479 19.65 -25.63 16.92
N THR A 480 18.35 -25.43 17.16
CA THR A 480 17.28 -25.74 16.19
C THR A 480 16.71 -24.45 15.63
N TYR A 481 16.70 -24.35 14.31
CA TYR A 481 16.00 -23.31 13.57
C TYR A 481 14.63 -23.81 13.14
N THR A 482 13.65 -22.93 13.13
CA THR A 482 12.35 -23.12 12.47
C THR A 482 12.20 -22.05 11.42
N VAL A 483 12.01 -22.46 10.18
CA VAL A 483 11.74 -21.59 9.04
C VAL A 483 10.31 -21.84 8.60
N THR A 484 9.46 -20.82 8.70
CA THR A 484 8.10 -20.82 8.19
C THR A 484 8.02 -19.87 7.01
N VAL A 485 7.54 -20.38 5.88
CA VAL A 485 7.38 -19.68 4.62
C VAL A 485 5.90 -19.43 4.42
N GLU A 486 5.54 -18.22 4.03
CA GLU A 486 4.18 -17.80 3.66
C GLU A 486 4.28 -16.66 2.66
N TYR A 487 4.23 -16.96 1.36
CA TYR A 487 4.37 -15.95 0.31
C TYR A 487 3.38 -16.18 -0.83
N SER A 488 3.19 -15.17 -1.69
CA SER A 488 2.44 -15.27 -2.94
C SER A 488 3.37 -15.24 -4.16
N ASP A 489 3.09 -16.10 -5.15
CA ASP A 489 3.83 -16.16 -6.41
C ASP A 489 3.30 -15.17 -7.47
N GLU A 490 3.83 -15.23 -8.70
CA GLU A 490 3.44 -14.32 -9.79
C GLU A 490 1.97 -14.40 -10.21
N ASN A 491 1.29 -15.50 -9.87
CA ASN A 491 -0.13 -15.73 -10.13
C ASN A 491 -0.94 -15.77 -8.83
N TRP A 492 -0.43 -15.17 -7.76
CA TRP A 492 -1.12 -15.03 -6.48
C TRP A 492 -1.45 -16.36 -5.80
N HIS A 493 -0.76 -17.44 -6.15
CA HIS A 493 -0.88 -18.67 -5.39
C HIS A 493 -0.16 -18.49 -4.05
N THR A 494 -0.83 -18.83 -2.96
CA THR A 494 -0.23 -18.86 -1.63
C THR A 494 0.67 -20.09 -1.51
N VAL A 495 1.94 -19.86 -1.20
CA VAL A 495 2.94 -20.89 -0.96
C VAL A 495 3.33 -20.87 0.51
N THR A 496 3.01 -21.96 1.23
CA THR A 496 3.30 -22.10 2.66
C THR A 496 4.28 -23.23 2.93
N GLY A 497 4.99 -23.22 4.05
CA GLY A 497 5.76 -24.38 4.47
C GLY A 497 6.44 -24.16 5.80
N THR A 498 6.67 -25.22 6.57
CA THR A 498 7.47 -25.12 7.81
C THR A 498 8.50 -26.22 7.87
N TRP A 499 9.75 -25.83 8.06
CA TRP A 499 10.85 -26.74 8.34
C TRP A 499 11.40 -26.46 9.74
N SER A 500 11.91 -27.49 10.40
CA SER A 500 12.68 -27.34 11.63
C SER A 500 13.85 -28.30 11.68
N GLY A 501 15.02 -27.80 12.08
CA GLY A 501 16.23 -28.60 12.19
C GLY A 501 17.49 -27.75 12.36
N SER A 502 18.64 -28.37 12.16
CA SER A 502 19.93 -27.67 12.19
C SER A 502 20.35 -27.28 10.76
N LEU A 503 21.04 -26.14 10.65
CA LEU A 503 21.63 -25.65 9.40
C LEU A 503 23.14 -25.49 9.55
N THR A 504 23.85 -25.53 8.43
CA THR A 504 25.28 -25.22 8.37
C THR A 504 25.49 -23.83 7.81
N THR A 505 26.38 -23.03 8.42
CA THR A 505 26.78 -21.71 7.92
C THR A 505 28.18 -21.74 7.32
N GLU A 506 28.41 -20.94 6.28
CA GLU A 506 29.73 -20.72 5.67
C GLU A 506 29.90 -19.24 5.31
N ASP A 507 31.07 -18.67 5.65
CA ASP A 507 31.44 -17.30 5.29
C ASP A 507 32.14 -17.28 3.92
N LEU A 508 31.49 -16.65 2.95
CA LEU A 508 31.96 -16.47 1.59
C LEU A 508 32.23 -15.01 1.24
N SER A 509 32.25 -14.10 2.22
CA SER A 509 32.47 -12.67 2.00
C SER A 509 33.82 -12.33 1.34
N ALA A 510 34.81 -13.22 1.49
CA ALA A 510 36.13 -13.10 0.87
C ALA A 510 36.32 -13.99 -0.39
N ALA A 511 35.32 -14.81 -0.73
CA ALA A 511 35.35 -15.69 -1.88
C ALA A 511 34.70 -15.00 -3.10
N PRO A 512 35.15 -15.27 -4.34
CA PRO A 512 34.32 -14.95 -5.50
C PRO A 512 33.00 -15.73 -5.34
N ALA A 513 31.87 -15.03 -5.41
CA ALA A 513 30.55 -15.60 -5.14
C ALA A 513 30.38 -16.94 -5.89
N PRO A 514 30.26 -18.09 -5.21
CA PRO A 514 29.97 -19.33 -5.91
C PRO A 514 28.55 -19.23 -6.45
N ALA A 515 28.42 -19.33 -7.77
CA ALA A 515 27.14 -19.49 -8.42
C ALA A 515 26.65 -20.93 -8.19
N ARG A 516 25.88 -21.16 -7.12
CA ARG A 516 25.14 -22.42 -6.98
C ARG A 516 23.88 -22.30 -7.84
N ARG A 517 24.02 -22.65 -9.12
CA ARG A 517 23.00 -22.48 -10.15
C ARG A 517 21.98 -23.61 -10.07
N LEU A 518 20.74 -23.30 -9.69
CA LEU A 518 19.60 -24.21 -9.88
C LEU A 518 18.87 -23.76 -11.15
N CYS A 519 18.64 -24.71 -12.06
CA CYS A 519 18.02 -24.45 -13.35
C CYS A 519 16.72 -25.25 -13.49
N PRO A 520 15.69 -24.68 -14.14
CA PRO A 520 14.48 -25.42 -14.49
C PRO A 520 14.77 -26.49 -15.55
N ALA A 521 14.13 -27.65 -15.44
CA ALA A 521 14.28 -28.77 -16.36
C ALA A 521 13.72 -28.46 -17.76
N PHE A 522 12.74 -27.55 -17.82
CA PHE A 522 12.12 -27.05 -19.04
C PHE A 522 11.80 -25.57 -18.85
N GLY A 523 12.24 -24.74 -19.80
CA GLY A 523 11.99 -23.29 -19.78
C GLY A 523 13.18 -22.46 -19.31
N ALA A 524 14.16 -22.25 -20.19
CA ALA A 524 15.10 -21.12 -20.19
C ALA A 524 15.82 -21.09 -21.55
N ARG A 525 15.04 -20.96 -22.62
CA ARG A 525 15.54 -20.42 -23.89
C ARG A 525 14.50 -19.40 -24.33
N ARG A 526 14.73 -18.13 -23.99
CA ARG A 526 14.40 -17.08 -24.96
C ARG A 526 15.51 -17.08 -26.02
#